data_AF-A0A812QC06-F1
#
_entry.id   AF-A0A812QC06-F1
#
_cell.length_a   1.000
_cell.length_b   1.000
_cell.length_c   1.000
_cell.angle_alpha   90.00
_cell.angle_beta   90.00
_cell.angle_gamma   90.00
#
_symmetry.space_group_name_H-M   'P 1'
#
loop_
_entity.id
_entity.type
_entity.pdbx_description
1 polymer ?
#
loop_
_entity_poly.entity_id
_entity_poly.type
_entity_poly.pdbx_seq_one_letter_code
_entity_poly.pdbx_strand_id
1 'polypeptide(L)'
;MPVPEREIGGAESRDVGDASIDEVPSGGARAPAVGGGKDLLDLNDLLDAPASQPSGPAPVAPSGGGGAGDLLDLLDGGAAAAPAPASGGAGGGGDLGLLDIFGAGGAEPAPAQAQDAAPMVAYEKNGLKVTFFPRKEANGSVTVLAKFANSLNVPMTNFNFEAAVPKYCTLNIQPATGQVLPPQTDDLVTQTMNCVNSTNGEKGLLMKLRIGYVCNGTPVQEMGQVGGFPPGY
;
A
#
# COMPACT_ATOMS: atom_id res chain seq x y z
N MET A 1 -37.88 8.98 -53.69
CA MET A 1 -37.18 9.91 -54.61
C MET A 1 -36.00 10.52 -53.85
N PRO A 2 -34.87 10.75 -54.52
CA PRO A 2 -33.52 10.65 -53.96
C PRO A 2 -33.01 11.95 -53.30
N VAL A 3 -31.95 11.78 -52.50
CA VAL A 3 -31.14 12.81 -51.83
C VAL A 3 -30.45 13.75 -52.84
N PRO A 4 -30.27 15.06 -52.52
CA PRO A 4 -29.39 15.92 -53.30
C PRO A 4 -27.95 15.86 -52.76
N GLU A 5 -27.04 15.43 -53.64
CA GLU A 5 -25.59 15.62 -53.59
C GLU A 5 -25.20 17.09 -53.88
N ARG A 6 -24.14 17.56 -53.20
CA ARG A 6 -23.14 18.52 -53.70
C ARG A 6 -21.82 18.21 -52.99
N GLU A 7 -20.86 17.63 -53.70
CA GLU A 7 -19.74 18.30 -54.42
C GLU A 7 -18.62 18.71 -53.44
N ILE A 8 -17.58 17.88 -53.26
CA ILE A 8 -16.31 17.77 -54.02
C ILE A 8 -15.46 19.04 -53.94
N GLY A 9 -14.37 18.93 -53.18
CA GLY A 9 -13.16 19.74 -53.24
C GLY A 9 -12.25 19.19 -52.15
N GLY A 10 -10.99 18.85 -52.35
CA GLY A 10 -10.04 19.05 -53.44
C GLY A 10 -8.69 18.72 -52.79
N ALA A 11 -7.92 17.86 -53.43
CA ALA A 11 -6.73 17.21 -52.89
C ALA A 11 -5.51 18.13 -52.82
N GLU A 12 -4.75 18.06 -51.72
CA GLU A 12 -3.29 18.34 -51.64
C GLU A 12 -2.77 17.45 -50.48
N SER A 13 -2.14 16.28 -50.68
CA SER A 13 -0.83 15.96 -51.28
C SER A 13 0.37 16.57 -50.54
N ARG A 14 1.30 15.69 -50.12
CA ARG A 14 2.64 15.86 -49.47
C ARG A 14 2.64 15.47 -47.98
N ASP A 15 3.46 14.55 -47.46
CA ASP A 15 4.74 13.98 -47.89
C ASP A 15 4.87 12.53 -47.35
N VAL A 16 5.16 11.58 -48.24
CA VAL A 16 5.63 10.23 -47.87
C VAL A 16 7.14 10.23 -48.12
N GLY A 17 7.91 10.41 -47.06
CA GLY A 17 9.36 10.25 -47.07
C GLY A 17 9.71 8.77 -46.96
N ASP A 18 9.75 8.10 -48.10
CA ASP A 18 10.47 6.84 -48.32
C ASP A 18 11.97 7.15 -48.44
N ALA A 19 12.79 6.50 -47.63
CA ALA A 19 14.24 6.50 -47.75
C ALA A 19 14.75 5.08 -47.49
N SER A 20 14.62 4.24 -48.52
CA SER A 20 15.36 2.99 -48.67
C SER A 20 16.52 3.23 -49.65
N ILE A 21 17.78 3.06 -49.21
CA ILE A 21 19.04 2.72 -49.93
C ILE A 21 20.24 3.26 -49.11
N ASP A 22 21.41 2.65 -48.96
CA ASP A 22 22.01 1.37 -49.34
C ASP A 22 23.33 1.23 -48.52
N GLU A 23 23.93 0.05 -48.60
CA GLU A 23 25.39 -0.18 -48.54
C GLU A 23 26.07 -0.51 -47.18
N VAL A 24 26.45 -1.79 -47.11
CA VAL A 24 27.44 -2.41 -46.23
C VAL A 24 28.88 -2.04 -46.68
N PRO A 25 29.86 -2.11 -45.76
CA PRO A 25 31.01 -2.93 -46.11
C PRO A 25 31.42 -3.91 -45.01
N SER A 26 31.66 -5.14 -45.45
CA SER A 26 32.38 -6.18 -44.73
C SER A 26 33.90 -6.00 -44.88
N GLY A 27 34.63 -6.32 -43.81
CA GLY A 27 35.99 -6.90 -43.89
C GLY A 27 37.16 -5.99 -43.52
N GLY A 28 37.80 -6.29 -42.40
CA GLY A 28 39.10 -5.70 -42.04
C GLY A 28 39.62 -6.13 -40.67
N ALA A 29 40.14 -7.36 -40.59
CA ALA A 29 40.84 -7.88 -39.42
C ALA A 29 42.09 -7.06 -39.07
N ARG A 30 42.28 -6.74 -37.78
CA ARG A 30 43.61 -6.63 -37.16
C ARG A 30 43.56 -6.76 -35.64
N ALA A 31 44.12 -7.85 -35.13
CA ALA A 31 44.77 -7.95 -33.82
C ALA A 31 46.27 -8.22 -34.09
N PRO A 32 47.18 -8.23 -33.09
CA PRO A 32 47.15 -7.65 -31.75
C PRO A 32 48.34 -6.69 -31.51
N ALA A 33 48.33 -5.94 -30.41
CA ALA A 33 49.56 -5.39 -29.82
C ALA A 33 49.51 -5.56 -28.31
N VAL A 34 50.63 -6.04 -27.80
CA VAL A 34 50.85 -6.67 -26.51
C VAL A 34 51.10 -5.63 -25.40
N GLY A 35 50.67 -5.96 -24.19
CA GLY A 35 50.95 -5.25 -22.94
C GLY A 35 49.89 -5.66 -21.93
N GLY A 36 50.09 -6.62 -21.03
CA GLY A 36 51.29 -6.89 -20.25
C GLY A 36 51.05 -6.36 -18.83
N GLY A 37 50.22 -7.06 -18.05
CA GLY A 37 49.90 -6.72 -16.67
C GLY A 37 48.93 -7.75 -16.08
N LYS A 38 49.49 -8.79 -15.47
CA LYS A 38 48.82 -9.87 -14.74
C LYS A 38 48.30 -9.33 -13.40
N ASP A 39 46.99 -9.21 -13.17
CA ASP A 39 46.48 -8.92 -11.80
C ASP A 39 44.98 -9.22 -11.62
N LEU A 40 44.44 -10.33 -12.16
CA LEU A 40 43.05 -10.73 -11.89
C LEU A 40 42.84 -12.25 -11.72
N LEU A 41 43.93 -13.04 -11.56
CA LEU A 41 43.84 -14.49 -11.32
C LEU A 41 44.07 -14.86 -9.84
N ASP A 42 44.31 -13.89 -8.96
CA ASP A 42 44.71 -14.11 -7.56
C ASP A 42 43.55 -13.92 -6.55
N LEU A 43 42.30 -13.95 -6.99
CA LEU A 43 41.13 -13.96 -6.07
C LEU A 43 40.53 -15.36 -5.88
N ASN A 44 41.06 -16.36 -6.59
CA ASN A 44 40.61 -17.74 -6.47
C ASN A 44 41.43 -18.57 -5.46
N ASP A 45 42.42 -17.96 -4.79
CA ASP A 45 43.34 -18.61 -3.83
C ASP A 45 43.12 -18.16 -2.37
N LEU A 46 42.13 -17.28 -2.10
CA LEU A 46 41.74 -16.91 -0.73
C LEU A 46 40.82 -17.94 -0.07
N LEU A 47 40.46 -19.01 -0.77
CA LEU A 47 39.52 -20.04 -0.31
C LEU A 47 40.16 -21.39 0.04
N ASP A 48 41.49 -21.49 0.13
CA ASP A 48 42.12 -22.79 0.45
C ASP A 48 43.44 -22.65 1.24
N ALA A 49 43.35 -22.50 2.57
CA ALA A 49 44.42 -23.00 3.45
C ALA A 49 43.97 -23.24 4.90
N PRO A 50 44.56 -24.23 5.62
CA PRO A 50 43.94 -24.89 6.76
C PRO A 50 44.50 -24.51 8.15
N ALA A 51 43.63 -24.70 9.16
CA ALA A 51 43.82 -25.03 10.58
C ALA A 51 45.01 -24.46 11.39
N SER A 52 44.71 -23.75 12.49
CA SER A 52 45.34 -23.88 13.82
C SER A 52 44.53 -23.16 14.94
N GLN A 53 43.98 -23.92 15.89
CA GLN A 53 43.58 -23.49 17.27
C GLN A 53 44.84 -23.40 18.18
N PRO A 54 44.89 -22.78 19.40
CA PRO A 54 43.87 -22.78 20.47
C PRO A 54 43.77 -21.57 21.45
N SER A 55 42.83 -21.68 22.42
CA SER A 55 42.75 -21.08 23.79
C SER A 55 41.65 -20.01 24.04
N GLY A 56 40.75 -20.30 24.99
CA GLY A 56 39.53 -19.51 25.37
C GLY A 56 39.78 -18.25 26.24
N PRO A 57 38.74 -17.60 26.84
CA PRO A 57 37.75 -18.25 27.73
C PRO A 57 36.24 -17.87 27.55
N ALA A 58 35.39 -18.77 28.06
CA ALA A 58 33.97 -18.75 28.51
C ALA A 58 32.96 -17.66 28.08
N PRO A 59 31.75 -18.09 27.66
CA PRO A 59 30.50 -17.36 27.92
C PRO A 59 29.68 -18.00 29.06
N VAL A 60 29.09 -17.12 29.87
CA VAL A 60 28.21 -17.37 31.01
C VAL A 60 26.84 -17.92 30.58
N ALA A 61 26.31 -18.86 31.37
CA ALA A 61 24.97 -19.43 31.22
C ALA A 61 23.89 -18.48 31.79
N PRO A 62 22.69 -18.40 31.17
CA PRO A 62 21.51 -17.91 31.85
C PRO A 62 20.76 -19.05 32.55
N SER A 63 20.64 -18.93 33.88
CA SER A 63 19.73 -19.72 34.71
C SER A 63 18.29 -19.26 34.50
N GLY A 64 17.39 -20.19 34.20
CA GLY A 64 15.95 -19.95 34.13
C GLY A 64 15.19 -21.19 34.57
N GLY A 65 14.85 -21.24 35.86
CA GLY A 65 13.92 -22.22 36.40
C GLY A 65 12.49 -21.88 36.00
N GLY A 66 11.66 -22.91 35.84
CA GLY A 66 10.23 -22.76 35.58
C GLY A 66 9.56 -24.12 35.67
N GLY A 67 8.98 -24.39 36.84
CA GLY A 67 8.35 -25.65 37.18
C GLY A 67 7.18 -26.00 36.28
N ALA A 68 7.13 -27.28 35.91
CA ALA A 68 5.91 -27.96 35.54
C ALA A 68 4.97 -27.99 36.75
N GLY A 69 3.71 -27.60 36.58
CA GLY A 69 2.71 -27.85 37.64
C GLY A 69 1.37 -27.14 37.57
N ASP A 70 1.25 -25.99 36.90
CA ASP A 70 0.01 -25.18 37.00
C ASP A 70 -0.99 -25.42 35.86
N LEU A 71 -1.37 -26.69 35.66
CA LEU A 71 -2.49 -27.08 34.78
C LEU A 71 -3.72 -27.57 35.56
N LEU A 72 -3.80 -27.31 36.87
CA LEU A 72 -4.87 -27.83 37.73
C LEU A 72 -5.58 -26.78 38.61
N ASP A 73 -5.26 -25.49 38.51
CA ASP A 73 -5.84 -24.43 39.37
C ASP A 73 -6.86 -23.51 38.68
N LEU A 74 -7.14 -23.70 37.38
CA LEU A 74 -8.13 -22.89 36.63
C LEU A 74 -9.43 -23.65 36.31
N LEU A 75 -9.74 -24.67 37.11
CA LEU A 75 -11.00 -25.42 37.03
C LEU A 75 -11.65 -25.56 38.42
N ASP A 76 -11.58 -24.51 39.23
CA ASP A 76 -12.33 -24.43 40.47
C ASP A 76 -13.00 -23.06 40.60
N GLY A 77 -14.32 -23.10 40.66
CA GLY A 77 -15.07 -22.17 41.49
C GLY A 77 -15.35 -20.76 40.93
N GLY A 78 -16.63 -20.48 40.72
CA GLY A 78 -17.15 -19.19 41.19
C GLY A 78 -18.10 -18.50 40.22
N ALA A 79 -19.39 -18.67 40.50
CA ALA A 79 -20.49 -17.95 39.89
C ALA A 79 -20.53 -16.44 40.24
N ALA A 80 -21.35 -15.72 39.45
CA ALA A 80 -21.94 -14.40 39.69
C ALA A 80 -21.02 -13.17 39.44
N ALA A 81 -21.45 -12.06 38.85
CA ALA A 81 -22.79 -11.52 38.62
C ALA A 81 -22.81 -10.61 37.38
N ALA A 82 -23.93 -10.64 36.65
CA ALA A 82 -24.29 -9.63 35.65
C ALA A 82 -25.02 -8.46 36.34
N PRO A 83 -24.77 -7.19 35.97
CA PRO A 83 -25.67 -6.11 36.31
C PRO A 83 -26.78 -5.99 35.25
N ALA A 84 -28.03 -6.07 35.71
CA ALA A 84 -29.23 -5.77 34.94
C ALA A 84 -29.41 -4.25 34.79
N PRO A 85 -29.88 -3.73 33.64
CA PRO A 85 -30.52 -2.43 33.58
C PRO A 85 -32.00 -2.56 33.99
N ALA A 86 -32.41 -1.77 34.97
CA ALA A 86 -33.80 -1.64 35.42
C ALA A 86 -34.68 -1.00 34.33
N SER A 87 -35.91 -1.50 34.21
CA SER A 87 -36.95 -1.01 33.32
C SER A 87 -38.06 -0.29 34.10
N GLY A 88 -38.68 0.68 33.42
CA GLY A 88 -39.98 1.29 33.77
C GLY A 88 -39.87 2.67 34.40
N GLY A 89 -40.56 3.72 33.96
CA GLY A 89 -41.63 3.86 32.98
C GLY A 89 -42.61 4.96 33.43
N ALA A 90 -43.18 5.65 32.45
CA ALA A 90 -44.41 6.48 32.47
C ALA A 90 -44.33 7.98 32.80
N GLY A 91 -44.83 8.79 31.84
CA GLY A 91 -45.94 9.71 32.13
C GLY A 91 -45.80 11.18 31.71
N GLY A 92 -46.66 11.62 30.78
CA GLY A 92 -47.06 13.03 30.53
C GLY A 92 -46.17 13.77 29.52
N GLY A 93 -46.63 14.39 28.44
CA GLY A 93 -47.94 14.97 28.15
C GLY A 93 -47.96 16.47 28.47
N GLY A 94 -47.80 17.32 27.46
CA GLY A 94 -47.88 18.79 27.53
C GLY A 94 -46.49 19.45 27.53
N ASP A 95 -46.05 20.02 26.42
CA ASP A 95 -46.28 21.43 26.02
C ASP A 95 -45.27 22.39 26.69
N LEU A 96 -44.95 23.49 26.00
CA LEU A 96 -44.07 24.60 26.40
C LEU A 96 -42.62 24.54 25.91
N GLY A 97 -42.48 24.63 24.58
CA GLY A 97 -41.34 25.27 23.92
C GLY A 97 -41.27 26.77 24.24
N LEU A 98 -40.85 27.12 25.45
CA LEU A 98 -40.70 28.52 25.88
C LEU A 98 -39.50 28.80 26.81
N LEU A 99 -38.52 27.89 26.89
CA LEU A 99 -37.27 28.07 27.65
C LEU A 99 -36.01 28.16 26.78
N ASP A 100 -36.15 28.12 25.45
CA ASP A 100 -35.03 28.13 24.50
C ASP A 100 -34.78 29.54 23.90
N ILE A 101 -34.70 30.57 24.74
CA ILE A 101 -34.46 31.95 24.25
C ILE A 101 -33.50 32.81 25.09
N PHE A 102 -32.89 32.32 26.18
CA PHE A 102 -31.92 33.12 26.97
C PHE A 102 -30.82 32.28 27.62
N GLY A 103 -30.04 31.53 26.84
CA GLY A 103 -28.92 30.76 27.39
C GLY A 103 -27.83 30.48 26.38
N ALA A 104 -27.02 31.47 26.06
CA ALA A 104 -25.71 31.26 25.49
C ALA A 104 -24.90 30.30 26.40
N GLY A 105 -24.79 29.05 25.96
CA GLY A 105 -23.89 28.05 26.52
C GLY A 105 -23.23 27.38 25.34
N GLY A 106 -21.93 27.64 25.15
CA GLY A 106 -21.15 27.09 24.06
C GLY A 106 -21.39 25.59 23.95
N ALA A 107 -21.67 25.13 22.74
CA ALA A 107 -21.56 23.71 22.43
C ALA A 107 -20.11 23.33 22.74
N GLU A 108 -19.90 22.67 23.88
CA GLU A 108 -18.64 22.03 24.20
C GLU A 108 -18.32 21.11 23.02
N PRO A 109 -17.15 21.25 22.36
CA PRO A 109 -16.86 20.45 21.18
C PRO A 109 -16.90 18.99 21.60
N ALA A 110 -17.87 18.25 21.05
CA ALA A 110 -17.93 16.81 21.23
C ALA A 110 -16.56 16.23 20.85
N PRO A 111 -16.03 15.28 21.64
CA PRO A 111 -14.72 14.69 21.35
C PRO A 111 -14.70 14.19 19.91
N ALA A 112 -13.70 14.61 19.12
CA ALA A 112 -13.59 14.24 17.72
C ALA A 112 -13.58 12.71 17.60
N GLN A 113 -14.66 12.14 17.07
CA GLN A 113 -14.78 10.70 16.89
C GLN A 113 -14.08 10.28 15.60
N ALA A 114 -13.49 9.07 15.60
CA ALA A 114 -12.96 8.50 14.37
C ALA A 114 -14.11 8.26 13.37
N GLN A 115 -13.89 8.62 12.11
CA GLN A 115 -14.91 8.60 11.07
C GLN A 115 -14.41 7.81 9.86
N ASP A 116 -15.15 6.77 9.48
CA ASP A 116 -14.88 5.98 8.29
C ASP A 116 -15.41 6.70 7.04
N ALA A 117 -14.62 6.70 5.97
CA ALA A 117 -15.02 7.18 4.66
C ALA A 117 -15.61 6.06 3.80
N ALA A 118 -16.30 6.46 2.74
CA ALA A 118 -16.65 5.53 1.67
C ALA A 118 -15.37 4.92 1.05
N PRO A 119 -15.38 3.62 0.69
CA PRO A 119 -14.28 3.02 -0.04
C PRO A 119 -14.08 3.70 -1.40
N MET A 120 -12.82 3.77 -1.85
CA MET A 120 -12.47 4.36 -3.14
C MET A 120 -11.51 3.47 -3.92
N VAL A 121 -11.69 3.39 -5.24
CA VAL A 121 -10.75 2.68 -6.12
C VAL A 121 -9.54 3.58 -6.35
N ALA A 122 -8.39 3.14 -5.82
CA ALA A 122 -7.13 3.87 -5.92
C ALA A 122 -6.37 3.54 -7.21
N TYR A 123 -6.53 2.32 -7.70
CA TYR A 123 -5.88 1.85 -8.91
C TYR A 123 -6.63 0.64 -9.49
N GLU A 124 -6.82 0.61 -10.80
CA GLU A 124 -7.41 -0.56 -11.47
C GLU A 124 -6.89 -0.66 -12.91
N LYS A 125 -6.08 -1.69 -13.17
CA LYS A 125 -5.49 -1.96 -14.50
C LYS A 125 -4.87 -3.35 -14.52
N ASN A 126 -4.84 -4.00 -15.69
CA ASN A 126 -4.17 -5.29 -15.90
C ASN A 126 -4.64 -6.38 -14.92
N GLY A 127 -5.93 -6.35 -14.54
CA GLY A 127 -6.54 -7.28 -13.60
C GLY A 127 -6.14 -7.09 -12.13
N LEU A 128 -5.28 -6.11 -11.81
CA LEU A 128 -5.04 -5.68 -10.45
C LEU A 128 -5.99 -4.54 -10.10
N LYS A 129 -6.68 -4.66 -8.96
CA LYS A 129 -7.48 -3.60 -8.37
C LYS A 129 -7.02 -3.32 -6.94
N VAL A 130 -6.85 -2.05 -6.61
CA VAL A 130 -6.49 -1.56 -5.28
C VAL A 130 -7.63 -0.67 -4.77
N THR A 131 -8.22 -1.06 -3.65
CA THR A 131 -9.30 -0.31 -3.01
C THR A 131 -8.82 0.23 -1.68
N PHE A 132 -9.01 1.54 -1.46
CA PHE A 132 -8.69 2.19 -0.20
C PHE A 132 -9.95 2.33 0.64
N PHE A 133 -9.78 2.09 1.94
CA PHE A 133 -10.77 2.31 2.98
C PHE A 133 -10.17 3.34 3.97
N PRO A 134 -10.37 4.64 3.70
CA PRO A 134 -9.84 5.69 4.57
C PRO A 134 -10.68 5.82 5.84
N ARG A 135 -10.00 6.08 6.95
CA ARG A 135 -10.60 6.38 8.24
C ARG A 135 -9.86 7.55 8.86
N LYS A 136 -10.59 8.60 9.21
CA LYS A 136 -10.05 9.71 9.98
C LYS A 136 -10.07 9.33 11.45
N GLU A 137 -8.94 9.48 12.12
CA GLU A 137 -8.80 9.20 13.54
C GLU A 137 -9.08 10.44 14.39
N ALA A 138 -9.39 10.23 15.67
CA ALA A 138 -9.68 11.31 16.63
C ALA A 138 -8.54 12.33 16.77
N ASN A 139 -7.29 11.89 16.56
CA ASN A 139 -6.09 12.73 16.61
C ASN A 139 -5.82 13.52 15.31
N GLY A 140 -6.73 13.44 14.32
CA GLY A 140 -6.59 14.12 13.03
C GLY A 140 -5.73 13.40 12.00
N SER A 141 -5.11 12.26 12.35
CA SER A 141 -4.45 11.39 11.37
C SER A 141 -5.45 10.59 10.54
N VAL A 142 -4.98 10.03 9.44
CA VAL A 142 -5.77 9.20 8.54
C VAL A 142 -5.15 7.81 8.46
N THR A 143 -5.91 6.80 8.85
CA THR A 143 -5.58 5.40 8.60
C THR A 143 -6.22 4.99 7.26
N VAL A 144 -5.44 4.41 6.35
CA VAL A 144 -5.94 3.88 5.08
C VAL A 144 -5.62 2.40 5.02
N LEU A 145 -6.66 1.58 5.00
CA LEU A 145 -6.53 0.16 4.68
C LEU A 145 -6.61 0.00 3.16
N ALA A 146 -5.53 -0.44 2.54
CA ALA A 146 -5.52 -0.87 1.15
C ALA A 146 -5.84 -2.36 1.06
N LYS A 147 -6.75 -2.72 0.17
CA LYS A 147 -7.05 -4.11 -0.18
C LYS A 147 -6.77 -4.36 -1.65
N PHE A 148 -6.18 -5.51 -1.94
CA PHE A 148 -5.73 -5.87 -3.27
C PHE A 148 -6.56 -7.04 -3.81
N ALA A 149 -7.01 -6.91 -5.06
CA ALA A 149 -7.73 -7.95 -5.77
C ALA A 149 -7.03 -8.28 -7.10
N ASN A 150 -7.04 -9.56 -7.44
CA ASN A 150 -6.49 -10.10 -8.68
C ASN A 150 -7.61 -10.81 -9.46
N SER A 151 -8.04 -10.19 -10.55
CA SER A 151 -9.08 -10.71 -11.44
C SER A 151 -8.51 -11.56 -12.58
N LEU A 152 -7.23 -11.92 -12.57
CA LEU A 152 -6.62 -12.82 -13.54
C LEU A 152 -6.70 -14.27 -13.08
N ASN A 153 -6.56 -15.21 -14.02
CA ASN A 153 -6.49 -16.66 -13.74
C ASN A 153 -5.07 -17.12 -13.37
N VAL A 154 -4.16 -16.17 -13.14
CA VAL A 154 -2.74 -16.42 -12.81
C VAL A 154 -2.36 -15.62 -11.58
N PRO A 155 -1.47 -16.13 -10.72
CA PRO A 155 -1.06 -15.41 -9.52
C PRO A 155 -0.16 -14.22 -9.87
N MET A 156 -0.20 -13.18 -9.03
CA MET A 156 0.79 -12.11 -9.03
C MET A 156 1.72 -12.35 -7.84
N THR A 157 2.98 -12.71 -8.09
CA THR A 157 3.98 -13.01 -7.06
C THR A 157 4.96 -11.86 -6.88
N ASN A 158 5.76 -11.90 -5.81
CA ASN A 158 6.69 -10.81 -5.45
C ASN A 158 5.97 -9.45 -5.42
N PHE A 159 4.73 -9.45 -4.94
CA PHE A 159 3.90 -8.27 -4.88
C PHE A 159 4.49 -7.29 -3.87
N ASN A 160 4.81 -6.09 -4.34
CA ASN A 160 5.28 -4.98 -3.54
C ASN A 160 4.43 -3.75 -3.86
N PHE A 161 3.87 -3.15 -2.82
CA PHE A 161 3.08 -1.94 -2.92
C PHE A 161 3.71 -0.84 -2.09
N GLU A 162 3.93 0.29 -2.75
CA GLU A 162 4.51 1.47 -2.14
C GLU A 162 3.66 2.69 -2.49
N ALA A 163 3.67 3.66 -1.57
CA ALA A 163 3.05 4.94 -1.77
C ALA A 163 3.98 6.04 -1.31
N ALA A 164 3.85 7.21 -1.96
CA ALA A 164 4.50 8.44 -1.57
C ALA A 164 3.46 9.54 -1.45
N VAL A 165 3.66 10.44 -0.49
CA VAL A 165 2.79 11.59 -0.25
C VAL A 165 3.57 12.90 -0.50
N PRO A 166 2.87 14.02 -0.75
CA PRO A 166 3.48 15.34 -0.79
C PRO A 166 4.19 15.70 0.52
N LYS A 167 5.09 16.68 0.47
CA LYS A 167 5.90 17.11 1.63
C LYS A 167 5.10 17.60 2.84
N TYR A 168 3.86 18.06 2.63
CA TYR A 168 2.99 18.51 3.72
C TYR A 168 2.29 17.34 4.44
N CYS A 169 2.50 16.11 3.97
CA CYS A 169 2.00 14.90 4.58
C CYS A 169 3.18 14.01 5.00
N THR A 170 3.01 13.30 6.10
CA THR A 170 3.90 12.20 6.48
C THR A 170 3.16 10.90 6.27
N LEU A 171 3.81 9.89 5.67
CA LEU A 171 3.25 8.58 5.44
C LEU A 171 4.10 7.51 6.15
N ASN A 172 3.45 6.66 6.92
CA ASN A 172 4.03 5.44 7.45
C ASN A 172 3.27 4.24 6.87
N ILE A 173 3.96 3.37 6.16
CA ILE A 173 3.36 2.18 5.53
C ILE A 173 3.77 0.93 6.31
N GLN A 174 2.77 0.15 6.72
CA GLN A 174 3.03 -1.14 7.36
C GLN A 174 3.30 -2.21 6.29
N PRO A 175 4.00 -3.31 6.62
CA PRO A 175 4.16 -4.44 5.72
C PRO A 175 2.80 -4.99 5.26
N ALA A 176 2.73 -5.44 4.00
CA ALA A 176 1.54 -6.14 3.50
C ALA A 176 1.37 -7.50 4.20
N THR A 177 0.14 -8.00 4.28
CA THR A 177 -0.16 -9.31 4.87
C THR A 177 0.39 -10.48 4.07
N GLY A 178 0.77 -10.24 2.81
CA GLY A 178 1.39 -11.22 1.92
C GLY A 178 1.99 -10.57 0.69
N GLN A 179 2.83 -11.33 -0.03
CA GLN A 179 3.48 -10.91 -1.27
C GLN A 179 3.00 -11.70 -2.49
N VAL A 180 1.88 -12.42 -2.36
CA VAL A 180 1.28 -13.18 -3.45
C VAL A 180 -0.21 -12.86 -3.49
N LEU A 181 -0.69 -12.39 -4.64
CA LEU A 181 -2.11 -12.27 -4.93
C LEU A 181 -2.55 -13.52 -5.71
N PRO A 182 -3.30 -14.45 -5.11
CA PRO A 182 -3.76 -15.64 -5.82
C PRO A 182 -4.71 -15.27 -6.98
N PRO A 183 -4.91 -16.17 -7.95
CA PRO A 183 -5.90 -15.97 -9.00
C PRO A 183 -7.31 -15.74 -8.46
N GLN A 184 -8.12 -14.97 -9.18
CA GLN A 184 -9.56 -14.78 -8.90
C GLN A 184 -9.87 -14.51 -7.42
N THR A 185 -9.10 -13.62 -6.80
CA THR A 185 -9.19 -13.33 -5.37
C THR A 185 -9.49 -11.87 -5.14
N ASP A 186 -10.43 -11.61 -4.24
CA ASP A 186 -10.73 -10.27 -3.73
C ASP A 186 -10.22 -10.14 -2.29
N ASP A 187 -9.57 -9.02 -1.98
CA ASP A 187 -9.33 -8.53 -0.63
C ASP A 187 -8.49 -9.42 0.32
N LEU A 188 -7.82 -10.46 -0.18
CA LEU A 188 -7.04 -11.39 0.67
C LEU A 188 -5.76 -10.76 1.21
N VAL A 189 -5.04 -10.03 0.36
CA VAL A 189 -3.85 -9.28 0.78
C VAL A 189 -4.28 -7.86 1.08
N THR A 190 -3.80 -7.36 2.21
CA THR A 190 -4.10 -6.01 2.68
C THR A 190 -2.85 -5.33 3.18
N GLN A 191 -2.87 -4.01 3.20
CA GLN A 191 -1.77 -3.21 3.72
C GLN A 191 -2.29 -1.92 4.35
N THR A 192 -1.85 -1.64 5.57
CA THR A 192 -2.28 -0.45 6.32
C THR A 192 -1.27 0.68 6.15
N MET A 193 -1.77 1.88 5.93
CA MET A 193 -1.01 3.12 5.81
C MET A 193 -1.53 4.15 6.80
N ASN A 194 -0.64 4.80 7.54
CA ASN A 194 -0.99 5.91 8.42
C ASN A 194 -0.44 7.20 7.83
N CYS A 195 -1.31 8.17 7.62
CA CYS A 195 -0.97 9.47 7.07
C CYS A 195 -1.29 10.58 8.06
N VAL A 196 -0.41 11.57 8.14
CA VAL A 196 -0.61 12.79 8.93
C VAL A 196 -0.52 13.98 7.99
N ASN A 197 -1.60 14.75 7.88
CA ASN A 197 -1.66 15.95 7.07
C ASN A 197 -1.41 17.20 7.92
N SER A 198 -0.23 17.84 7.74
CA SER A 198 0.17 19.02 8.52
C SER A 198 -0.66 20.28 8.23
N THR A 199 -1.44 20.28 7.14
CA THR A 199 -2.30 21.42 6.76
C THR A 199 -3.70 21.36 7.37
N ASN A 200 -3.96 20.40 8.27
CA ASN A 200 -5.28 20.18 8.89
C ASN A 200 -6.43 20.05 7.87
N GLY A 201 -6.13 19.53 6.67
CA GLY A 201 -7.09 19.32 5.60
C GLY A 201 -7.35 20.52 4.68
N GLU A 202 -6.63 21.64 4.83
CA GLU A 202 -6.70 22.76 3.88
C GLU A 202 -6.26 22.32 2.48
N LYS A 203 -5.18 21.51 2.43
CA LYS A 203 -4.77 20.79 1.22
C LYS A 203 -5.18 19.34 1.36
N GLY A 204 -5.98 18.85 0.42
CA GLY A 204 -6.41 17.45 0.41
C GLY A 204 -5.22 16.48 0.32
N LEU A 205 -5.39 15.31 0.91
CA LEU A 205 -4.47 14.19 0.76
C LEU A 205 -4.33 13.77 -0.70
N LEU A 206 -3.08 13.57 -1.13
CA LEU A 206 -2.71 13.04 -2.44
C LEU A 206 -1.69 11.93 -2.24
N MET A 207 -1.77 10.86 -3.04
CA MET A 207 -0.79 9.77 -3.00
C MET A 207 -0.31 9.44 -4.41
N LYS A 208 0.98 9.15 -4.54
CA LYS A 208 1.57 8.52 -5.72
C LYS A 208 1.86 7.06 -5.41
N LEU A 209 1.38 6.15 -6.23
CA LEU A 209 1.54 4.71 -6.05
C LEU A 209 2.68 4.19 -6.93
N ARG A 210 3.43 3.22 -6.41
CA ARG A 210 4.35 2.37 -7.15
C ARG A 210 4.03 0.92 -6.80
N ILE A 211 3.70 0.13 -7.81
CA ILE A 211 3.25 -1.25 -7.63
C ILE A 211 4.14 -2.14 -8.47
N GLY A 212 4.76 -3.14 -7.86
CA GLY A 212 5.59 -4.13 -8.53
C GLY A 212 5.06 -5.53 -8.27
N TYR A 213 5.08 -6.39 -9.29
CA TYR A 213 4.76 -7.81 -9.16
C TYR A 213 5.33 -8.59 -10.34
N VAL A 214 5.34 -9.91 -10.24
CA VAL A 214 5.65 -10.83 -11.33
C VAL A 214 4.36 -11.54 -11.75
N CYS A 215 4.05 -11.51 -13.03
CA CYS A 215 2.90 -12.19 -13.61
C CYS A 215 3.38 -13.06 -14.78
N ASN A 216 3.08 -14.35 -14.76
CA ASN A 216 3.55 -15.32 -15.78
C ASN A 216 5.07 -15.25 -16.03
N GLY A 217 5.87 -15.09 -14.97
CA GLY A 217 7.32 -14.98 -15.05
C GLY A 217 7.85 -13.63 -15.55
N THR A 218 6.98 -12.69 -15.90
CA THR A 218 7.36 -11.34 -16.36
C THR A 218 7.23 -10.34 -15.23
N PRO A 219 8.27 -9.55 -14.90
CA PRO A 219 8.15 -8.45 -13.95
C PRO A 219 7.33 -7.31 -14.55
N VAL A 220 6.36 -6.83 -13.78
CA VAL A 220 5.48 -5.71 -14.11
C VAL A 220 5.65 -4.63 -13.07
N GLN A 221 5.75 -3.37 -13.52
CA GLN A 221 5.78 -2.21 -12.65
C GLN A 221 4.76 -1.19 -13.13
N GLU A 222 3.91 -0.75 -12.21
CA GLU A 222 2.83 0.20 -12.46
C GLU A 222 2.97 1.40 -11.54
N MET A 223 2.50 2.55 -12.03
CA MET A 223 2.45 3.78 -11.26
C MET A 223 1.06 4.39 -11.37
N GLY A 224 0.59 4.97 -10.27
CA GLY A 224 -0.70 5.63 -10.19
C GLY A 224 -0.64 6.89 -9.36
N GLN A 225 -1.66 7.73 -9.48
CA GLN A 225 -1.88 8.85 -8.58
C GLN A 225 -3.31 8.78 -8.06
N VAL A 226 -3.45 8.96 -6.76
CA VAL A 226 -4.72 8.93 -6.04
C VAL A 226 -4.94 10.30 -5.44
N GLY A 227 -6.11 10.86 -5.72
CA GLY A 227 -6.64 12.05 -5.07
C GLY A 227 -8.11 11.83 -4.78
N GLY A 228 -8.83 12.91 -4.48
CA GLY A 228 -10.28 12.81 -4.21
C GLY A 228 -10.61 12.11 -2.89
N PHE A 229 -9.66 12.09 -1.95
CA PHE A 229 -9.98 11.77 -0.56
C PHE A 229 -11.05 12.75 -0.04
N PRO A 230 -11.93 12.31 0.88
CA PRO A 230 -12.97 13.19 1.40
C PRO A 230 -12.39 14.46 2.04
N PRO A 231 -13.17 15.54 2.15
CA PRO A 231 -12.71 16.77 2.79
C PRO A 231 -12.20 16.53 4.22
N GLY A 232 -11.08 17.15 4.57
CA GLY A 232 -10.49 17.06 5.91
C GLY A 232 -9.57 15.86 6.15
N TYR A 233 -9.19 15.12 5.10
CA TYR A 233 -8.20 14.03 5.10
C TYR A 233 -6.82 14.52 4.64
#